data_AF-A0A256WFP5-F1
#
_entry.id   AF-A0A256WFP5-F1
#
_cell.length_a   1.000
_cell.length_b   1.000
_cell.length_c   1.000
_cell.angle_alpha   90.00
_cell.angle_beta   90.00
_cell.angle_gamma   90.00
#
_symmetry.space_group_name_H-M   'P 1'
#
loop_
_entity.id
_entity.type
_entity.pdbx_description
1 polymer ?
#
loop_
_entity_poly.entity_id
_entity_poly.type
_entity_poly.pdbx_seq_one_letter_code
_entity_poly.pdbx_strand_id
1 'polypeptide(L)'
;MEQVTLIIKKLSLGKLLAIAVLFFIVACDQDKLDNENFRAAYKEILIARETEADSLKANDLVKDILQEHGYSEEDFRIDYFALSQDRKAFIRLLGEIRKEAALKSDSIKTAGVEVIDDE
;
A
#
# COMPACT_ATOMS: atom_id res chain seq x y z
N MET A 1 -11.85 38.41 4.57
CA MET A 1 -10.74 38.40 5.56
C MET A 1 -11.19 38.89 6.94
N GLU A 2 -12.00 39.96 7.07
CA GLU A 2 -12.41 40.50 8.38
C GLU A 2 -13.18 39.52 9.30
N GLN A 3 -14.05 38.66 8.74
CA GLN A 3 -14.84 37.70 9.53
C GLN A 3 -13.97 36.63 10.22
N VAL A 4 -12.87 36.22 9.57
CA VAL A 4 -11.95 35.18 10.08
C VAL A 4 -11.19 35.71 11.29
N THR A 5 -10.74 36.97 11.24
CA THR A 5 -10.04 37.65 12.32
C THR A 5 -10.91 37.81 13.58
N LEU A 6 -12.22 37.95 13.40
CA LEU A 6 -13.21 38.10 14.47
C LEU A 6 -13.48 36.77 15.20
N ILE A 7 -13.49 35.66 14.46
CA ILE A 7 -13.64 34.30 15.00
C ILE A 7 -12.41 33.90 15.82
N ILE A 8 -11.20 34.20 15.32
CA ILE A 8 -9.93 33.91 16.02
C ILE A 8 -9.85 34.69 17.34
N LYS A 9 -10.30 35.95 17.38
CA LYS A 9 -10.34 36.76 18.61
C LYS A 9 -11.32 36.27 19.67
N LYS A 10 -12.38 35.54 19.28
CA LYS A 10 -13.37 34.97 20.22
C LYS A 10 -12.98 33.60 20.75
N LEU A 11 -12.00 32.94 20.11
CA LEU A 11 -11.48 31.65 20.56
C LEU A 11 -10.44 31.90 21.67
N SER A 12 -10.67 31.34 22.86
CA SER A 12 -9.68 31.42 23.92
C SER A 12 -8.41 30.68 23.51
N LEU A 13 -7.25 31.16 23.98
CA LEU A 13 -5.94 30.58 23.66
C LEU A 13 -5.88 29.05 23.89
N GLY A 14 -6.57 28.57 24.94
CA GLY A 14 -6.69 27.13 25.21
C GLY A 14 -7.48 26.34 24.14
N LYS A 15 -8.48 26.95 23.49
CA LYS A 15 -9.22 26.33 22.38
C LYS A 15 -8.38 26.29 21.11
N LEU A 16 -7.60 27.32 20.83
CA LEU A 16 -6.64 27.32 19.73
C LEU A 16 -5.56 26.26 19.92
N LEU A 17 -5.05 26.11 21.15
CA LEU A 17 -4.07 25.10 21.50
C LEU A 17 -4.64 23.68 21.35
N ALA A 18 -5.87 23.44 21.80
CA ALA A 18 -6.53 22.15 21.65
C ALA A 18 -6.74 21.75 20.18
N ILE A 19 -7.11 22.70 19.32
CA ILE A 19 -7.26 22.46 17.87
C ILE A 19 -5.89 22.14 17.25
N ALA A 20 -4.84 22.89 17.60
CA ALA A 20 -3.49 22.63 17.09
C ALA A 20 -3.00 21.23 17.50
N VAL A 21 -3.21 20.82 18.75
CA VAL A 21 -2.85 19.47 19.23
C VAL A 21 -3.64 18.39 18.49
N LEU A 22 -4.92 18.61 18.17
CA LEU A 22 -5.71 17.68 17.39
C LEU A 22 -5.15 17.48 15.97
N PHE A 23 -4.67 18.54 15.33
CA PHE A 23 -4.01 18.47 14.02
C PHE A 23 -2.67 17.71 14.07
N PHE A 24 -1.92 17.82 15.17
CA PHE A 24 -0.66 17.06 15.34
C PHE A 24 -0.88 15.56 15.50
N ILE A 25 -2.02 15.12 16.08
CA ILE A 25 -2.31 13.69 16.27
C ILE A 25 -2.66 13.01 14.94
N VAL A 26 -3.31 13.70 14.00
CA VAL A 26 -3.66 13.13 12.68
C VAL A 26 -2.43 13.00 11.76
N ALA A 27 -1.40 13.81 11.95
CA ALA A 27 -0.22 13.83 11.09
C ALA A 27 0.80 12.71 11.36
N CYS A 28 0.57 11.86 12.36
CA CYS A 28 1.62 10.99 12.92
C CYS A 28 1.53 9.50 12.54
N ASP A 29 0.57 9.09 11.70
CA ASP A 29 0.35 7.66 11.37
C ASP A 29 0.48 7.31 9.87
N GLN A 30 0.76 8.29 9.01
CA GLN A 30 0.88 8.05 7.56
C GLN A 30 2.05 7.12 7.18
N ASP A 31 3.21 7.31 7.81
CA ASP A 31 4.46 6.65 7.41
C ASP A 31 4.46 5.11 7.60
N LYS A 32 3.64 4.60 8.54
CA LYS A 32 3.48 3.16 8.76
C LYS A 32 2.40 2.55 7.87
N LEU A 33 1.33 3.28 7.63
CA LEU A 33 0.20 2.83 6.83
C LEU A 33 0.61 2.66 5.35
N ASP A 34 1.44 3.56 4.84
CA ASP A 34 1.92 3.52 3.45
C ASP A 34 2.82 2.29 3.18
N ASN A 35 3.62 1.87 4.16
CA ASN A 35 4.47 0.69 4.06
C ASN A 35 3.68 -0.62 3.99
N GLU A 36 2.58 -0.73 4.74
CA GLU A 36 1.73 -1.94 4.73
C GLU A 36 0.92 -2.04 3.45
N ASN A 37 0.37 -0.93 2.95
CA ASN A 37 -0.34 -0.87 1.68
C ASN A 37 0.58 -1.23 0.50
N PHE A 38 1.78 -0.64 0.43
CA PHE A 38 2.77 -0.99 -0.59
C PHE A 38 3.12 -2.49 -0.54
N ARG A 39 3.34 -3.03 0.66
CA ARG A 39 3.65 -4.46 0.85
C ARG A 39 2.52 -5.35 0.33
N ALA A 40 1.28 -5.03 0.67
CA ALA A 40 0.10 -5.81 0.28
C ALA A 40 -0.08 -5.79 -1.25
N ALA A 41 -0.09 -4.61 -1.85
CA ALA A 41 -0.22 -4.43 -3.29
C ALA A 41 0.92 -5.12 -4.05
N TYR A 42 2.18 -4.92 -3.65
CA TYR A 42 3.31 -5.51 -4.35
C TYR A 42 3.34 -7.04 -4.25
N LYS A 43 2.89 -7.62 -3.13
CA LYS A 43 2.75 -9.08 -2.99
C LYS A 43 1.76 -9.64 -4.00
N GLU A 44 0.60 -9.02 -4.15
CA GLU A 44 -0.43 -9.47 -5.10
C GLU A 44 0.03 -9.30 -6.54
N ILE A 45 0.74 -8.22 -6.86
CA ILE A 45 1.37 -8.02 -8.17
C ILE A 45 2.34 -9.15 -8.50
N LEU A 46 3.18 -9.57 -7.54
CA LEU A 46 4.10 -10.68 -7.74
C LEU A 46 3.36 -12.00 -7.99
N ILE A 47 2.32 -12.28 -7.21
CA ILE A 47 1.50 -13.48 -7.41
C ILE A 47 0.85 -13.45 -8.80
N ALA A 48 0.22 -12.34 -9.19
CA ALA A 48 -0.42 -12.19 -10.49
C ALA A 48 0.56 -12.42 -11.65
N ARG A 49 1.79 -11.89 -11.55
CA ARG A 49 2.85 -12.07 -12.56
C ARG A 49 3.49 -13.46 -12.56
N GLU A 50 3.40 -14.20 -11.47
CA GLU A 50 3.80 -15.61 -11.44
C GLU A 50 2.72 -16.53 -12.00
N THR A 51 1.44 -16.20 -11.80
CA THR A 51 0.31 -17.02 -12.24
C THR A 51 -0.07 -16.81 -13.70
N GLU A 52 0.07 -15.59 -14.19
CA GLU A 52 -0.26 -15.22 -15.57
C GLU A 52 1.04 -14.90 -16.32
N ALA A 53 1.29 -15.59 -17.44
CA ALA A 53 2.43 -15.28 -18.29
C ALA A 53 2.38 -13.82 -18.76
N ASP A 54 3.55 -13.21 -18.99
CA ASP A 54 3.69 -11.80 -19.38
C ASP A 54 2.83 -11.49 -20.62
N SER A 55 1.68 -10.87 -20.36
CA SER A 55 0.58 -10.71 -21.30
C SER A 55 -0.19 -9.44 -20.97
N LEU A 56 -0.99 -8.97 -21.93
CA LEU A 56 -1.90 -7.83 -21.71
C LEU A 56 -2.83 -8.09 -20.50
N LYS A 57 -3.26 -9.34 -20.31
CA LYS A 57 -4.08 -9.76 -19.18
C LYS A 57 -3.37 -9.55 -17.84
N ALA A 58 -2.07 -9.84 -17.75
CA ALA A 58 -1.30 -9.59 -16.53
C ALA A 58 -1.20 -8.08 -16.21
N ASN A 59 -1.13 -7.22 -17.24
CA ASN A 59 -1.11 -5.78 -17.03
C ASN A 59 -2.45 -5.24 -16.54
N ASP A 60 -3.57 -5.76 -17.07
CA ASP A 60 -4.91 -5.41 -16.60
C ASP A 60 -5.09 -5.83 -15.13
N LEU A 61 -4.65 -7.03 -14.76
CA LEU A 61 -4.66 -7.50 -13.37
C LEU A 61 -3.82 -6.62 -12.44
N VAL A 62 -2.63 -6.20 -12.86
CA VAL A 62 -1.80 -5.29 -12.06
C VAL A 62 -2.52 -3.96 -11.84
N LYS A 63 -3.20 -3.44 -12.86
CA LYS A 63 -3.97 -2.21 -12.73
C LYS A 63 -5.13 -2.35 -11.74
N ASP A 64 -5.85 -3.46 -11.81
CA ASP A 64 -6.95 -3.77 -10.89
C ASP A 64 -6.43 -3.88 -9.45
N ILE A 65 -5.33 -4.61 -9.22
CA ILE A 65 -4.68 -4.72 -7.91
C ILE A 65 -4.30 -3.34 -7.37
N LEU A 66 -3.65 -2.49 -8.17
CA LEU A 66 -3.30 -1.14 -7.71
C LEU A 66 -4.54 -0.36 -7.27
N GLN A 67 -5.62 -0.42 -8.05
CA GLN A 67 -6.86 0.27 -7.70
C GLN A 67 -7.51 -0.29 -6.42
N GLU A 68 -7.49 -1.60 -6.21
CA GLU A 68 -8.03 -2.25 -5.00
C GLU A 68 -7.29 -1.82 -3.72
N HIS A 69 -5.97 -1.59 -3.83
CA HIS A 69 -5.14 -1.10 -2.74
C HIS A 69 -5.10 0.44 -2.65
N GLY A 70 -5.95 1.14 -3.41
CA GLY A 70 -6.07 2.60 -3.35
C GLY A 70 -4.93 3.36 -4.03
N TYR A 71 -4.13 2.68 -4.87
CA TYR A 71 -3.03 3.27 -5.61
C TYR A 71 -3.45 3.73 -7.01
N SER A 72 -2.90 4.88 -7.43
CA SER A 72 -2.60 5.09 -8.84
C SER A 72 -1.22 4.48 -9.18
N GLU A 73 -0.96 4.23 -10.46
CA GLU A 73 0.37 3.77 -10.90
C GLU A 73 1.47 4.78 -10.53
N GLU A 74 1.16 6.07 -10.59
CA GLU A 74 2.10 7.13 -10.23
C GLU A 74 2.42 7.13 -8.73
N ASP A 75 1.41 7.02 -7.87
CA ASP A 75 1.61 6.98 -6.42
C ASP A 75 2.40 5.73 -6.02
N PHE A 76 2.06 4.57 -6.59
CA PHE A 76 2.77 3.33 -6.32
C PHE A 76 4.25 3.42 -6.73
N ARG A 77 4.53 4.08 -7.86
CA ARG A 77 5.89 4.31 -8.34
C ARG A 77 6.65 5.28 -7.43
N ILE A 78 6.00 6.32 -6.91
CA ILE A 78 6.59 7.26 -5.95
C ILE A 78 7.01 6.49 -4.69
N ASP A 79 6.12 5.67 -4.14
CA ASP A 79 6.40 4.86 -2.96
C ASP A 79 7.53 3.86 -3.21
N TYR A 80 7.50 3.17 -4.36
CA TYR A 80 8.59 2.27 -4.76
C TYR A 80 9.94 2.99 -4.73
N PHE A 81 10.02 4.18 -5.34
CA PHE A 81 11.27 4.95 -5.36
C PHE A 81 11.66 5.47 -3.99
N ALA A 82 10.71 5.96 -3.19
CA ALA A 82 10.95 6.42 -1.82
C ALA A 82 11.53 5.30 -0.95
N LEU A 83 10.91 4.12 -0.97
CA LEU A 83 11.38 2.95 -0.24
C LEU A 83 12.73 2.44 -0.74
N SER A 84 13.01 2.57 -2.04
CA SER A 84 14.28 2.13 -2.62
C SER A 84 15.51 2.97 -2.21
N GLN A 85 15.30 4.14 -1.60
CA GLN A 85 16.40 5.01 -1.17
C GLN A 85 17.27 4.34 -0.10
N ASP A 86 16.69 3.60 0.84
CA ASP A 86 17.44 2.67 1.70
C ASP A 86 17.51 1.30 1.03
N ARG A 87 18.56 1.10 0.23
CA ARG A 87 18.80 -0.15 -0.50
C ARG A 87 18.75 -1.39 0.40
N LYS A 88 19.32 -1.34 1.62
CA LYS A 88 19.39 -2.52 2.49
C LYS A 88 18.02 -2.87 3.05
N ALA A 89 17.30 -1.86 3.55
CA ALA A 89 15.94 -2.04 4.04
C ALA A 89 15.01 -2.52 2.91
N PHE A 90 15.14 -1.93 1.72
CA PHE A 90 14.34 -2.29 0.56
C PHE A 90 14.57 -3.72 0.07
N ILE A 91 15.83 -4.17 -0.03
CA ILE A 91 16.14 -5.57 -0.40
C ILE A 91 15.52 -6.54 0.61
N ARG A 92 15.59 -6.22 1.91
CA ARG A 92 14.97 -7.03 2.96
C ARG A 92 13.44 -7.07 2.80
N LEU A 93 12.80 -5.92 2.63
CA LEU A 93 11.35 -5.81 2.39
C LEU A 93 10.92 -6.67 1.20
N LEU A 94 11.58 -6.51 0.05
CA LEU A 94 11.27 -7.31 -1.15
C LEU A 94 11.53 -8.80 -0.95
N GLY A 95 12.57 -9.16 -0.19
CA GLY A 95 12.86 -10.55 0.15
C GLY A 95 11.75 -11.19 0.99
N GLU A 96 11.24 -10.45 1.99
CA GLU A 96 10.10 -10.88 2.82
C GLU A 96 8.84 -11.03 1.97
N ILE A 97 8.53 -10.05 1.12
CA ILE A 97 7.36 -10.09 0.22
C ILE A 97 7.43 -11.29 -0.72
N ARG A 98 8.58 -11.54 -1.36
CA ARG A 98 8.75 -12.71 -2.26
C ARG A 98 8.55 -14.03 -1.54
N LYS A 99 9.07 -14.15 -0.31
CA LYS A 99 8.86 -15.35 0.50
C LYS A 99 7.38 -15.58 0.81
N GLU A 100 6.66 -14.53 1.17
CA GLU A 100 5.21 -14.60 1.38
C GLU A 100 4.44 -14.95 0.10
N ALA A 101 4.79 -14.33 -1.03
CA ALA A 101 4.18 -14.58 -2.34
C ALA A 101 4.36 -16.03 -2.78
N ALA A 102 5.58 -16.58 -2.66
CA ALA A 102 5.88 -17.96 -3.00
C ALA A 102 5.06 -18.96 -2.17
N LEU A 103 4.96 -18.76 -0.85
CA LEU A 103 4.14 -19.61 0.02
C LEU A 103 2.67 -19.63 -0.41
N LYS A 104 2.14 -18.47 -0.83
CA LYS A 104 0.75 -18.35 -1.27
C LYS A 104 0.55 -18.94 -2.67
N SER A 105 1.46 -18.68 -3.60
CA SER A 105 1.48 -19.23 -4.97
C SER A 105 1.51 -20.77 -4.96
N ASP A 106 2.34 -21.38 -4.10
CA ASP A 106 2.42 -22.83 -3.95
C ASP A 106 1.14 -23.44 -3.35
N SER A 107 0.52 -22.76 -2.39
CA SER A 107 -0.78 -23.19 -1.84
C SER A 107 -1.91 -23.15 -2.90
N ILE A 108 -1.90 -22.15 -3.79
CA ILE A 108 -2.85 -22.04 -4.90
C ILE A 108 -2.65 -23.17 -5.92
N LYS A 109 -1.40 -23.47 -6.28
CA LYS A 109 -1.09 -24.60 -7.17
C LYS A 109 -1.53 -25.93 -6.59
N THR A 110 -1.32 -26.14 -5.29
CA THR A 110 -1.71 -27.39 -4.61
C THR A 110 -3.23 -27.54 -4.52
N ALA A 111 -3.96 -26.46 -4.22
CA ALA A 111 -5.43 -26.45 -4.20
C ALA A 111 -6.05 -26.62 -5.61
N GLY A 112 -5.37 -26.16 -6.67
CA GLY A 112 -5.80 -26.36 -8.05
C GLY A 112 -5.54 -27.78 -8.60
N VAL A 113 -4.74 -28.60 -7.90
CA VAL A 113 -4.42 -29.99 -8.29
C VAL A 113 -5.44 -30.99 -7.73
N GLU A 114 -6.31 -30.59 -6.79
CA GLU A 114 -7.32 -31.48 -6.19
C GLU A 114 -8.58 -31.71 -7.07
N VAL A 115 -8.59 -31.29 -8.34
CA VAL A 115 -9.73 -31.48 -9.27
C VAL A 115 -9.29 -32.01 -10.63
N ILE A 116 -8.31 -32.91 -10.72
CA ILE A 116 -8.19 -33.84 -11.85
C ILE A 116 -7.57 -35.15 -11.34
N ASP A 117 -8.40 -36.03 -10.79
CA ASP A 117 -8.35 -37.48 -11.00
C ASP A 117 -9.51 -38.10 -10.21
N ASP A 118 -10.56 -38.52 -10.94
CA ASP A 118 -11.03 -39.90 -10.90
C ASP A 118 -12.22 -40.10 -11.88
N GLU A 119 -12.00 -41.04 -12.81
CA GLU A 119 -12.88 -41.70 -13.80
C GLU A 119 -13.22 -41.02 -15.15
#